data_AF-A0A4V3CHA2-F1
#
_entry.id   AF-A0A4V3CHA2-F1
#
_cell.length_a   1.000
_cell.length_b   1.000
_cell.length_c   1.000
_cell.angle_alpha   90.00
_cell.angle_beta   90.00
_cell.angle_gamma   90.00
#
_symmetry.space_group_name_H-M   'P 1'
#
loop_
_entity.id
_entity.type
_entity.pdbx_description
1 polymer ?
#
loop_
_entity_poly.entity_id
_entity_poly.type
_entity_poly.pdbx_seq_one_letter_code
_entity_poly.pdbx_strand_id
1 'polypeptide(L)'
;MTFFIAQKQLVKLWFIWTMLLLIFVGYHLLFGIFKPIPKEVMTWFAKYLASIFALIMGSTFFSQKLFEEQLRDKIYFYLAIGTSVLYLVFITVVLVILPRTEEINSKEDYIAQLKNMGLVFNFLLPILTGVLGYFFYKSKK
;
A
#
# COMPACT_ATOMS: atom_id res chain seq x y z
N MET A 1 -7.81 12.80 -20.14
CA MET A 1 -6.84 11.89 -19.49
C MET A 1 -7.19 10.48 -19.91
N THR A 2 -6.25 9.74 -20.48
CA THR A 2 -6.49 8.35 -20.91
C THR A 2 -6.41 7.41 -19.72
N PHE A 3 -7.07 6.25 -19.81
CA PHE A 3 -6.97 5.19 -18.82
C PHE A 3 -5.51 4.82 -18.53
N PHE A 4 -4.69 4.69 -19.57
CA PHE A 4 -3.28 4.34 -19.44
C PHE A 4 -2.46 5.36 -18.63
N ILE A 5 -2.72 6.67 -18.81
CA ILE A 5 -2.05 7.72 -18.02
C ILE A 5 -2.44 7.57 -16.54
N ALA A 6 -3.72 7.29 -16.26
CA ALA A 6 -4.24 7.13 -14.91
C ALA A 6 -3.69 5.88 -14.20
N GLN A 7 -3.68 4.75 -14.90
CA GLN A 7 -3.05 3.52 -14.43
C GLN A 7 -1.56 3.76 -14.14
N LYS A 8 -0.83 4.39 -15.06
CA LYS A 8 0.60 4.69 -14.88
C LYS A 8 0.84 5.60 -13.68
N GLN A 9 -0.04 6.56 -13.41
CA GLN A 9 0.06 7.40 -12.21
C GLN A 9 -0.14 6.61 -10.92
N LEU A 10 -1.14 5.73 -10.86
CA LEU A 10 -1.36 4.83 -9.71
C LEU A 10 -0.19 3.88 -9.50
N VAL A 11 0.30 3.24 -10.56
CA VAL A 11 1.48 2.35 -10.50
C VAL A 11 2.69 3.12 -9.98
N LYS A 12 2.95 4.33 -10.51
CA LYS A 12 4.06 5.19 -10.06
C LYS A 12 3.92 5.57 -8.58
N LEU A 13 2.72 5.96 -8.14
CA LEU A 13 2.46 6.30 -6.75
C LEU A 13 2.86 5.15 -5.81
N TRP A 14 2.32 3.95 -6.08
CA TRP A 14 2.59 2.77 -5.28
C TRP A 14 4.07 2.36 -5.31
N PHE A 15 4.70 2.42 -6.48
CA PHE A 15 6.11 2.05 -6.63
C PHE A 15 7.03 3.02 -5.91
N ILE A 16 6.85 4.33 -6.09
CA ILE A 16 7.67 5.36 -5.44
C ILE A 16 7.49 5.28 -3.91
N TRP A 17 6.24 5.22 -3.43
CA TRP A 17 5.98 5.20 -1.99
C TRP A 17 6.54 3.96 -1.32
N THR A 18 6.41 2.80 -1.96
CA THR A 18 6.95 1.56 -1.41
C THR A 18 8.47 1.52 -1.47
N MET A 19 9.08 2.06 -2.52
CA MET A 19 10.55 2.21 -2.56
C MET A 19 11.04 3.10 -1.42
N LEU A 20 10.35 4.21 -1.13
CA LEU A 20 10.67 5.04 0.03
C LEU A 20 10.56 4.26 1.35
N LEU A 21 9.51 3.44 1.52
CA LEU A 21 9.34 2.58 2.69
C LEU A 21 10.45 1.53 2.80
N LEU A 22 10.83 0.89 1.69
CA LEU A 22 11.92 -0.09 1.67
C LEU A 22 13.28 0.54 1.96
N ILE A 23 13.55 1.73 1.42
CA ILE A 23 14.76 2.51 1.75
C ILE A 23 14.76 2.86 3.23
N PHE A 24 13.63 3.30 3.79
CA PHE A 24 13.51 3.61 5.21
C PHE A 24 13.80 2.37 6.08
N VAL A 25 13.17 1.24 5.78
CA VAL A 25 13.40 -0.03 6.47
C VAL A 25 14.86 -0.49 6.33
N GLY A 26 15.41 -0.43 5.12
CA GLY A 26 16.79 -0.83 4.82
C GLY A 26 17.82 0.07 5.50
N TYR A 27 17.56 1.37 5.57
CA TYR A 27 18.39 2.33 6.29
C TYR A 27 18.45 2.00 7.79
N HIS A 28 17.30 1.70 8.40
CA HIS A 28 17.21 1.26 9.79
C HIS A 28 17.96 -0.06 10.04
N LEU A 29 17.87 -1.02 9.11
CA LEU A 29 18.57 -2.30 9.19
C LEU A 29 20.10 -2.17 9.06
N LEU A 30 20.58 -1.33 8.14
CA LEU A 30 22.00 -1.27 7.77
C LEU A 30 22.81 -0.31 8.65
N PHE A 31 22.24 0.84 9.01
CA PHE A 31 22.99 1.89 9.68
C PHE A 31 22.78 1.92 11.19
N GLY A 32 21.77 1.22 11.72
CA GLY A 32 21.58 1.03 13.17
C GLY A 32 21.43 2.33 13.98
N ILE A 33 21.35 3.49 13.33
CA ILE A 33 21.16 4.82 13.96
C ILE A 33 19.80 4.87 14.69
N PHE A 34 18.87 4.02 14.25
CA PHE A 34 17.61 3.76 14.91
C PHE A 34 17.49 2.24 15.17
N LYS A 35 16.78 1.86 16.23
CA LYS A 35 16.57 0.44 16.58
C LYS A 35 16.05 -0.39 15.38
N PRO A 36 16.49 -1.65 15.25
CA PRO A 36 16.03 -2.53 14.19
C PRO A 36 14.52 -2.73 14.31
N ILE A 37 13.82 -2.63 13.18
CA ILE A 37 12.36 -2.82 13.12
C ILE A 37 12.06 -4.28 13.50
N PRO A 38 11.15 -4.54 14.46
CA PRO A 38 10.82 -5.90 14.88
C PRO A 38 10.30 -6.75 13.72
N LYS A 39 10.63 -8.04 13.75
CA LYS A 39 10.26 -9.01 12.71
C LYS A 39 8.75 -9.10 12.54
N GLU A 40 7.99 -8.91 13.61
CA GLU A 40 6.54 -8.89 13.64
C GLU A 40 5.97 -7.74 12.79
N VAL A 41 6.54 -6.54 12.91
CA VAL A 41 6.15 -5.38 12.08
C VAL A 41 6.54 -5.61 10.63
N MET A 42 7.71 -6.19 10.38
CA MET A 42 8.14 -6.55 9.02
C MET A 42 7.20 -7.56 8.36
N THR A 43 6.76 -8.57 9.11
CA THR A 43 5.82 -9.59 8.63
C THR A 43 4.44 -8.98 8.38
N TRP A 44 3.99 -8.13 9.29
CA TRP A 44 2.75 -7.37 9.15
C TRP A 44 2.78 -6.48 7.89
N PHE A 45 3.86 -5.74 7.71
CA PHE A 45 4.09 -4.87 6.55
C PHE A 45 4.02 -5.67 5.24
N ALA A 46 4.75 -6.78 5.16
CA ALA A 46 4.74 -7.65 3.98
C ALA A 46 3.33 -8.17 3.65
N LYS A 47 2.58 -8.61 4.67
CA LYS A 47 1.21 -9.12 4.50
C LYS A 47 0.27 -8.10 3.85
N TYR A 48 0.33 -6.84 4.28
CA TYR A 48 -0.62 -5.79 3.83
C TYR A 48 -0.18 -5.06 2.55
N LEU A 49 1.06 -5.27 2.08
CA LEU A 49 1.54 -4.74 0.80
C LEU A 49 1.52 -5.77 -0.33
N ALA A 50 1.83 -7.03 -0.05
CA ALA A 50 2.04 -8.05 -1.09
C ALA A 50 0.83 -8.22 -2.01
N SER A 51 -0.39 -8.26 -1.45
CA SER A 51 -1.64 -8.44 -2.21
C SER A 51 -1.93 -7.27 -3.15
N ILE A 52 -1.69 -6.03 -2.71
CA ILE A 52 -1.86 -4.85 -3.55
C ILE A 52 -0.79 -4.78 -4.64
N PHE A 53 0.46 -5.15 -4.31
CA PHE A 53 1.52 -5.26 -5.32
C PHE A 53 1.21 -6.29 -6.39
N ALA A 54 0.71 -7.46 -6.00
CA ALA A 54 0.29 -8.48 -6.95
C ALA A 54 -0.81 -7.96 -7.89
N LEU A 55 -1.78 -7.21 -7.36
CA LEU A 55 -2.86 -6.62 -8.15
C LEU A 55 -2.35 -5.54 -9.12
N ILE A 56 -1.45 -4.66 -8.67
CA ILE A 56 -0.84 -3.62 -9.50
C ILE A 56 0.03 -4.25 -10.60
N MET A 57 0.91 -5.18 -10.25
CA MET A 57 1.74 -5.90 -11.22
C MET A 57 0.88 -6.66 -12.23
N GLY A 58 -0.15 -7.37 -11.76
CA GLY A 58 -1.12 -8.03 -12.62
C GLY A 58 -1.75 -7.07 -13.62
N SER A 59 -2.17 -5.88 -13.17
CA SER A 59 -2.74 -4.85 -14.06
C SER A 59 -1.79 -4.39 -15.17
N THR A 60 -0.47 -4.40 -14.92
CA THR A 60 0.54 -3.94 -15.89
C THR A 60 0.87 -4.95 -16.99
N PHE A 61 0.58 -6.25 -16.78
CA PHE A 61 0.81 -7.30 -17.78
C PHE A 61 -0.36 -7.48 -18.77
N PHE A 62 -1.55 -6.94 -18.48
CA PHE A 62 -2.67 -6.97 -19.42
C PHE A 62 -2.42 -5.98 -20.59
N SER A 63 -2.60 -6.45 -21.83
CA SER A 63 -2.02 -5.79 -23.03
C SER A 63 -2.50 -4.35 -23.25
N GLN A 64 -1.57 -3.47 -23.65
CA GLN A 64 -1.80 -2.06 -24.03
C GLN A 64 -2.90 -1.85 -25.09
N LYS A 65 -3.18 -2.85 -25.94
CA LYS A 65 -4.23 -2.78 -26.98
C LYS A 65 -5.66 -2.79 -26.43
N LEU A 66 -5.87 -3.10 -25.15
CA LEU A 66 -7.18 -3.15 -24.51
C LEU A 66 -7.62 -1.81 -23.88
N PHE A 67 -6.77 -0.78 -23.94
CA PHE A 67 -6.90 0.40 -23.05
C PHE A 67 -6.81 1.75 -23.78
N GLU A 68 -7.08 1.80 -25.09
CA GLU A 68 -7.23 3.05 -25.84
C GLU A 68 -8.52 3.82 -25.50
N GLU A 69 -9.32 3.33 -24.55
CA GLU A 69 -10.52 4.01 -24.10
C GLU A 69 -10.22 5.30 -23.32
N GLN A 70 -10.97 6.34 -23.65
CA GLN A 70 -11.04 7.54 -22.82
C GLN A 70 -11.60 7.16 -21.44
N LEU A 71 -11.02 7.73 -20.40
CA LEU A 71 -11.41 7.47 -19.02
C LEU A 71 -12.84 8.02 -18.80
N ARG A 72 -13.84 7.15 -18.97
CA ARG A 72 -15.27 7.50 -19.02
C ARG A 72 -15.76 8.16 -17.74
N ASP A 73 -15.16 7.82 -16.61
CA ASP A 73 -15.53 8.38 -15.31
C ASP A 73 -14.30 8.64 -14.43
N LYS A 74 -13.98 9.93 -14.26
CA LYS A 74 -12.83 10.42 -13.47
C LYS A 74 -13.03 10.18 -11.97
N ILE A 75 -14.26 9.99 -11.49
CA ILE A 75 -14.55 9.82 -10.07
C ILE A 75 -13.87 8.56 -9.53
N TYR A 76 -13.91 7.45 -10.27
CA TYR A 76 -13.25 6.20 -9.87
C TYR A 76 -11.73 6.30 -9.81
N PHE A 77 -11.14 7.13 -10.68
CA PHE A 77 -9.71 7.40 -10.62
C PHE A 77 -9.34 8.19 -9.36
N TYR A 78 -10.08 9.25 -9.03
CA TYR A 78 -9.85 10.02 -7.80
C TYR A 78 -10.10 9.19 -6.55
N LEU A 79 -11.12 8.32 -6.55
CA LEU A 79 -11.35 7.36 -5.48
C LEU A 79 -10.18 6.40 -5.33
N ALA A 80 -9.68 5.82 -6.42
CA ALA A 80 -8.53 4.91 -6.40
C ALA A 80 -7.26 5.59 -5.88
N ILE A 81 -7.00 6.84 -6.27
CA ILE A 81 -5.89 7.63 -5.72
C ILE A 81 -6.12 7.90 -4.23
N GLY A 82 -7.29 8.41 -3.87
CA GLY A 82 -7.61 8.77 -2.48
C GLY A 82 -7.46 7.58 -1.54
N THR A 83 -8.02 6.42 -1.91
CA THR A 83 -7.88 5.19 -1.12
C THR A 83 -6.44 4.70 -1.07
N SER A 84 -5.69 4.83 -2.18
CA SER A 84 -4.27 4.43 -2.21
C SER A 84 -3.41 5.31 -1.30
N VAL A 85 -3.56 6.63 -1.38
CA VAL A 85 -2.82 7.58 -0.54
C VAL A 85 -3.16 7.37 0.93
N LEU A 86 -4.46 7.26 1.26
CA LEU A 86 -4.90 7.04 2.64
C LEU A 86 -4.31 5.74 3.20
N TYR A 87 -4.36 4.65 2.43
CA TYR A 87 -3.81 3.36 2.84
C TYR A 87 -2.28 3.41 3.03
N LEU A 88 -1.56 4.03 2.09
CA LEU A 88 -0.11 4.17 2.15
C LEU A 88 0.33 5.05 3.32
N VAL A 89 -0.35 6.16 3.58
CA VAL A 89 -0.11 7.01 4.76
C VAL A 89 -0.31 6.22 6.03
N PHE A 90 -1.40 5.45 6.14
CA PHE A 90 -1.66 4.62 7.31
C PHE A 90 -0.58 3.55 7.51
N ILE A 91 -0.08 2.92 6.44
CA ILE A 91 1.05 1.97 6.52
C ILE A 91 2.29 2.69 7.02
N THR A 92 2.61 3.86 6.47
CA THR A 92 3.76 4.65 6.90
C THR A 92 3.67 5.01 8.37
N VAL A 93 2.50 5.44 8.85
CA VAL A 93 2.26 5.77 10.26
C VAL A 93 2.53 4.55 11.14
N VAL A 94 2.00 3.37 10.81
CA VAL A 94 2.26 2.15 11.58
C VAL A 94 3.75 1.79 11.55
N LEU A 95 4.39 1.88 10.40
CA LEU A 95 5.79 1.51 10.25
C LEU A 95 6.77 2.48 10.95
N VAL A 96 6.39 3.75 11.11
CA VAL A 96 7.24 4.77 11.76
C VAL A 96 6.95 4.91 13.25
N ILE A 97 5.69 4.89 13.66
CA ILE A 97 5.29 5.16 15.05
C ILE A 97 5.44 3.91 15.91
N LEU A 98 5.00 2.75 15.43
CA LEU A 98 4.87 1.55 16.25
C LEU A 98 6.24 1.05 16.75
N PRO A 99 7.32 0.99 15.94
CA PRO A 99 8.66 0.66 16.45
C PRO A 99 9.19 1.64 17.52
N ARG A 100 8.68 2.87 17.59
CA ARG A 100 9.08 3.85 18.62
C ARG A 100 8.35 3.65 19.95
N THR A 101 7.19 2.97 19.95
CA THR A 101 6.42 2.73 21.18
C THR A 101 6.85 1.46 21.94
N GLU A 102 7.73 0.64 21.35
CA GLU A 102 8.34 -0.52 22.02
C GLU A 102 9.20 -0.11 23.23
N GLU A 103 9.72 1.12 23.27
CA GLU A 103 10.54 1.62 24.38
C GLU A 103 9.73 1.90 25.66
N ILE A 104 8.42 2.06 25.52
CA ILE A 104 7.54 2.53 26.59
C ILE A 104 6.64 1.40 27.12
N ASN A 105 6.35 0.41 26.28
CA ASN A 105 5.36 -0.63 26.55
C ASN A 105 5.99 -2.02 26.62
N SER A 106 5.31 -2.96 27.29
CA SER A 106 5.69 -4.36 27.27
C SER A 106 5.60 -4.93 25.84
N LYS A 107 6.38 -5.98 25.54
CA LYS A 107 6.33 -6.68 24.25
C LYS A 107 4.91 -7.19 23.93
N GLU A 108 4.12 -7.53 24.94
CA GLU A 108 2.74 -7.99 24.79
C GLU A 108 1.80 -6.86 24.35
N ASP A 109 1.91 -5.69 24.97
CA ASP A 109 1.15 -4.50 24.59
C ASP A 109 1.49 -4.03 23.17
N TYR A 110 2.76 -4.13 22.80
CA TYR A 110 3.24 -3.85 21.45
C TYR A 110 2.58 -4.75 20.39
N ILE A 111 2.54 -6.07 20.64
CA ILE A 111 1.89 -7.03 19.76
C ILE A 111 0.38 -6.80 19.70
N ALA A 112 -0.24 -6.46 20.83
CA ALA A 112 -1.67 -6.12 20.89
C ALA A 112 -1.99 -4.87 20.04
N GLN A 113 -1.17 -3.82 20.10
CA GLN A 113 -1.31 -2.64 19.26
C GLN A 113 -1.18 -2.99 17.77
N LEU A 114 -0.17 -3.78 17.39
CA LEU A 114 0.01 -4.23 16.01
C LEU A 114 -1.19 -5.05 15.50
N LYS A 115 -1.76 -5.91 16.36
CA LYS A 115 -2.96 -6.70 16.04
C LYS A 115 -4.18 -5.79 15.83
N ASN A 116 -4.38 -4.79 16.70
CA ASN A 116 -5.47 -3.82 16.57
C ASN A 116 -5.36 -3.00 15.28
N MET A 117 -4.16 -2.54 14.93
CA MET A 117 -3.91 -1.89 13.63
C MET A 117 -4.18 -2.85 12.47
N GLY A 118 -3.81 -4.13 12.61
CA GLY A 118 -4.13 -5.17 11.64
C GLY A 118 -5.64 -5.36 11.39
N LEU A 119 -6.50 -5.14 12.39
CA LEU A 119 -7.95 -5.20 12.21
C LEU A 119 -8.46 -4.08 11.30
N VAL A 120 -7.95 -2.85 11.48
CA VAL A 120 -8.27 -1.71 10.61
C VAL A 120 -7.84 -2.03 9.17
N PHE A 121 -6.65 -2.60 9.00
CA PHE A 121 -6.13 -2.97 7.69
C PHE A 121 -6.89 -4.13 7.04
N ASN A 122 -7.37 -5.11 7.82
CA ASN A 122 -8.23 -6.17 7.29
C ASN A 122 -9.56 -5.61 6.74
N PHE A 123 -10.04 -4.49 7.26
CA PHE A 123 -11.21 -3.79 6.73
C PHE A 123 -10.88 -2.92 5.52
N LEU A 124 -9.77 -2.17 5.57
CA LEU A 124 -9.36 -1.28 4.48
C LEU A 124 -8.86 -2.02 3.23
N LEU A 125 -8.20 -3.16 3.41
CA LEU A 125 -7.58 -3.92 2.32
C LEU A 125 -8.60 -4.38 1.27
N PRO A 126 -9.76 -4.99 1.62
CA PRO A 126 -10.81 -5.31 0.65
C PRO A 126 -11.37 -4.08 -0.07
N ILE A 127 -11.54 -2.95 0.62
CA ILE A 127 -12.04 -1.71 0.01
C ILE A 127 -11.04 -1.22 -1.04
N LEU A 128 -9.76 -1.13 -0.69
CA LEU A 128 -8.72 -0.71 -1.60
C LEU A 128 -8.59 -1.68 -2.79
N THR A 129 -8.58 -2.99 -2.52
CA THR A 129 -8.48 -4.03 -3.55
C THR A 129 -9.70 -4.00 -4.47
N GLY A 130 -10.90 -3.76 -3.93
CA GLY A 130 -12.14 -3.61 -4.67
C GLY A 130 -12.14 -2.37 -5.57
N VAL A 131 -11.71 -1.21 -5.03
CA VAL A 131 -11.63 0.04 -5.80
C VAL A 131 -10.58 -0.05 -6.90
N LEU A 132 -9.37 -0.56 -6.59
CA LEU A 132 -8.31 -0.76 -7.57
C LEU A 132 -8.70 -1.83 -8.61
N GLY A 133 -9.28 -2.94 -8.19
CA GLY A 133 -9.75 -4.00 -9.08
C GLY A 133 -10.85 -3.51 -10.02
N TYR A 134 -11.83 -2.78 -9.49
CA TYR A 134 -12.85 -2.14 -10.30
C TYR A 134 -12.24 -1.16 -11.31
N PHE A 135 -11.31 -0.30 -10.85
CA PHE A 135 -10.63 0.65 -11.71
C PHE A 135 -9.86 -0.07 -12.83
N PHE A 136 -9.05 -1.08 -12.51
CA PHE A 136 -8.22 -1.77 -13.51
C PHE A 136 -8.99 -2.70 -14.46
N TYR A 137 -10.10 -3.30 -14.02
CA TYR A 137 -10.76 -4.38 -14.76
C TYR A 137 -12.17 -4.05 -15.29
N LYS A 138 -12.84 -2.98 -14.84
CA LYS A 138 -14.19 -2.64 -15.33
C LYS A 138 -14.23 -1.97 -16.71
N SER A 139 -13.12 -1.45 -17.23
CA SER A 139 -13.04 -0.89 -18.59
C SER A 139 -13.31 -1.93 -19.71
N LYS A 140 -13.61 -3.19 -19.38
CA LYS A 140 -13.92 -4.26 -20.34
C LYS A 140 -15.31 -4.21 -21.03
N LYS A 141 -15.99 -3.06 -21.12
CA LYS A 141 -17.31 -3.00 -21.80
C LYS A 141 -17.52 -1.76 -22.66
#